data_AF-A0A6A6K0P6-F1
#
_entry.id   AF-A0A6A6K0P6-F1
#
_cell.length_a   1.000
_cell.length_b   1.000
_cell.length_c   1.000
_cell.angle_alpha   90.00
_cell.angle_beta   90.00
_cell.angle_gamma   90.00
#
_symmetry.space_group_name_H-M   'P 1'
#
loop_
_entity.id
_entity.type
_entity.pdbx_description
1 polymer ?
#
loop_
_entity_poly.entity_id
_entity_poly.type
_entity_poly.pdbx_seq_one_letter_code
_entity_poly.pdbx_strand_id
1 'polypeptide(L)'
;MASDDGDDHDVVLSDVEGEDPVPIVVRTPSLEDVSVDRYRELLAELDRERAAREAAETSKSELQVSFNRLKVLAHEAIKKRDECGRQRDEAVREKEEALKEKDESVKQRDEIAKQFEEAVKGRDGLQSEFESSRHMLVSGIEKISGKIDATAKSRNEAREQMEQRNYEIAIEVSQLEATISGLRDEVEKKTSLIENLEKSVVEKEWKVSAIEREMFKKTHLVENEALVLRELISEYDDKLINLESRMELQRPLLIDQLNLVAKIHDRLYDVIKIVDANHLDSELSESLFLPQRTDMEENIRASLAGMESIYELTRIIVEKTRDLLEEKSHEAKSLNETIENGLREAGIDFKFSKILGDHKVPTSQDKDGSLDTEENEIYTLAGALENIVKTSQLEIIELQHSVEELRAEASLLKEHIEAQAKELDHRMCRIEELEGRREWQMKM
;
A
#
# COMPACT_ATOMS: atom_id res chain seq x y z
N MET A 1 2.28 -72.23 114.59
CA MET A 1 1.31 -71.90 115.65
C MET A 1 0.64 -73.23 115.97
N ALA A 2 1.07 -73.92 117.04
CA ALA A 2 0.50 -73.85 118.40
C ALA A 2 -0.98 -74.29 118.36
N SER A 3 -1.51 -75.29 119.07
CA SER A 3 -1.23 -75.93 120.38
C SER A 3 -2.08 -77.24 120.40
N ASP A 4 -1.69 -78.37 120.98
CA ASP A 4 -1.79 -78.78 122.41
C ASP A 4 -3.19 -79.28 122.86
N ASP A 5 -3.14 -80.26 123.78
CA ASP A 5 -4.19 -80.93 124.59
C ASP A 5 -5.16 -81.93 123.91
N GLY A 6 -5.47 -83.11 124.45
CA GLY A 6 -5.16 -83.72 125.75
C GLY A 6 -6.08 -84.93 126.00
N ASP A 7 -5.63 -85.83 126.88
CA ASP A 7 -6.19 -87.11 127.35
C ASP A 7 -7.68 -87.13 127.76
N ASP A 8 -8.31 -88.33 127.80
CA ASP A 8 -8.68 -88.97 129.09
C ASP A 8 -9.54 -90.27 129.04
N HIS A 9 -9.10 -91.23 129.88
CA HIS A 9 -9.78 -92.32 130.63
C HIS A 9 -10.43 -93.53 129.89
N ASP A 10 -10.06 -94.81 130.13
CA ASP A 10 -9.93 -95.63 131.35
C ASP A 10 -11.26 -96.17 131.91
N VAL A 11 -11.58 -97.45 131.65
CA VAL A 11 -12.26 -98.39 132.58
C VAL A 11 -11.82 -99.83 132.28
N VAL A 12 -11.15 -100.42 133.26
CA VAL A 12 -10.75 -101.83 133.39
C VAL A 12 -11.80 -102.59 134.25
N LEU A 13 -11.73 -103.94 134.29
CA LEU A 13 -12.22 -104.93 135.31
C LEU A 13 -13.50 -105.73 134.95
N SER A 14 -13.66 -107.05 135.19
CA SER A 14 -12.91 -108.04 136.01
C SER A 14 -13.21 -109.52 135.64
N ASP A 15 -12.25 -110.41 135.91
CA ASP A 15 -12.42 -111.84 136.24
C ASP A 15 -13.32 -112.06 137.48
N VAL A 16 -13.81 -113.29 137.70
CA VAL A 16 -13.71 -114.05 138.98
C VAL A 16 -14.33 -115.46 138.87
N GLU A 17 -13.57 -116.41 139.40
CA GLU A 17 -13.70 -117.86 139.52
C GLU A 17 -14.91 -118.38 140.33
N GLY A 18 -15.11 -119.71 140.30
CA GLY A 18 -15.44 -120.43 141.54
C GLY A 18 -16.43 -121.60 141.42
N GLU A 19 -15.90 -122.82 141.39
CA GLU A 19 -16.56 -124.09 141.70
C GLU A 19 -17.17 -124.11 143.13
N ASP A 20 -18.18 -124.96 143.40
CA ASP A 20 -18.00 -126.13 144.28
C ASP A 20 -19.24 -127.08 144.31
N PRO A 21 -19.05 -128.40 144.58
CA PRO A 21 -20.06 -129.47 144.46
C PRO A 21 -20.49 -130.05 145.83
N VAL A 22 -21.68 -130.66 145.93
CA VAL A 22 -22.04 -131.56 147.06
C VAL A 22 -23.22 -132.51 146.70
N PRO A 23 -23.45 -133.64 147.42
CA PRO A 23 -23.39 -134.98 146.82
C PRO A 23 -24.61 -135.90 147.13
N ILE A 24 -24.67 -137.02 146.39
CA ILE A 24 -25.12 -138.39 146.76
C ILE A 24 -26.08 -138.51 147.96
N VAL A 25 -27.26 -139.14 147.79
CA VAL A 25 -27.67 -140.27 148.67
C VAL A 25 -28.57 -141.26 147.92
N VAL A 26 -27.99 -142.43 147.66
CA VAL A 26 -28.65 -143.70 147.44
C VAL A 26 -29.00 -144.29 148.81
N ARG A 27 -30.27 -144.70 149.04
CA ARG A 27 -30.64 -145.68 150.09
C ARG A 27 -31.72 -146.64 149.59
N THR A 28 -31.26 -147.83 149.25
CA THR A 28 -31.93 -149.15 149.23
C THR A 28 -31.95 -149.74 150.67
N PRO A 29 -32.42 -150.99 150.96
CA PRO A 29 -33.73 -151.64 150.76
C PRO A 29 -34.19 -152.50 152.00
N SER A 30 -35.41 -153.05 152.02
CA SER A 30 -35.77 -154.33 152.70
C SER A 30 -37.14 -154.80 152.17
N LEU A 31 -37.20 -155.80 151.29
CA LEU A 31 -37.24 -157.26 151.55
C LEU A 31 -38.54 -157.72 152.22
N GLU A 32 -39.56 -157.99 151.39
CA GLU A 32 -40.27 -159.29 151.30
C GLU A 32 -41.31 -159.24 150.15
N ASP A 33 -41.45 -160.37 149.46
CA ASP A 33 -42.35 -160.76 148.36
C ASP A 33 -42.12 -160.27 146.90
N VAL A 34 -41.88 -161.29 146.06
CA VAL A 34 -41.40 -161.31 144.68
C VAL A 34 -42.57 -161.29 143.69
N SER A 35 -42.46 -160.54 142.58
CA SER A 35 -43.29 -160.80 141.40
C SER A 35 -42.58 -160.45 140.08
N VAL A 36 -42.86 -161.30 139.09
CA VAL A 36 -42.33 -161.41 137.72
C VAL A 36 -42.53 -160.14 136.87
N ASP A 37 -43.34 -159.18 137.33
CA ASP A 37 -43.63 -157.95 136.57
C ASP A 37 -42.52 -156.90 136.66
N ARG A 38 -41.78 -156.83 137.78
CA ARG A 38 -40.76 -155.79 138.01
C ARG A 38 -39.50 -155.96 137.15
N TYR A 39 -39.18 -157.19 136.75
CA TYR A 39 -38.06 -157.48 135.85
C TYR A 39 -38.36 -157.07 134.41
N ARG A 40 -39.63 -157.10 134.01
CA ARG A 40 -40.09 -156.69 132.67
C ARG A 40 -40.05 -155.16 132.52
N GLU A 41 -40.35 -154.46 133.60
CA GLU A 41 -40.34 -153.00 133.68
C GLU A 41 -38.92 -152.42 133.56
N LEU A 42 -37.94 -153.04 134.23
CA LEU A 42 -36.52 -152.64 134.16
C LEU A 42 -35.89 -152.78 132.77
N LEU A 43 -36.29 -153.79 131.99
CA LEU A 43 -35.82 -153.93 130.60
C LEU A 43 -36.38 -152.83 129.70
N ALA A 44 -37.65 -152.46 129.89
CA ALA A 44 -38.25 -151.34 129.17
C ALA A 44 -37.63 -149.99 129.57
N GLU A 45 -37.16 -149.85 130.82
CA GLU A 45 -36.42 -148.68 131.29
C GLU A 45 -35.06 -148.55 130.59
N LEU A 46 -34.33 -149.66 130.43
CA LEU A 46 -33.03 -149.69 129.76
C LEU A 46 -33.14 -149.36 128.26
N ASP A 47 -34.19 -149.86 127.59
CA ASP A 47 -34.44 -149.58 126.18
C ASP A 47 -34.85 -148.12 125.95
N ARG A 48 -35.62 -147.53 126.87
CA ARG A 48 -35.94 -146.08 126.85
C ARG A 48 -34.70 -145.22 127.04
N GLU A 49 -33.80 -145.60 127.93
CA GLU A 49 -32.55 -144.87 128.19
C GLU A 49 -31.60 -144.92 126.97
N ARG A 50 -31.50 -146.06 126.28
CA ARG A 50 -30.70 -146.14 125.04
C ARG A 50 -31.27 -145.25 123.93
N ALA A 51 -32.59 -145.27 123.73
CA ALA A 51 -33.25 -144.42 122.75
C ALA A 51 -33.04 -142.92 123.04
N ALA A 52 -33.06 -142.51 124.31
CA ALA A 52 -32.79 -141.13 124.71
C ALA A 52 -31.34 -140.71 124.42
N ARG A 53 -30.38 -141.61 124.63
CA ARG A 53 -28.96 -141.32 124.38
C ARG A 53 -28.65 -141.16 122.89
N GLU A 54 -29.24 -142.00 122.06
CA GLU A 54 -29.09 -141.94 120.60
C GLU A 54 -29.74 -140.66 120.00
N ALA A 55 -30.88 -140.23 120.56
CA ALA A 55 -31.50 -138.94 120.23
C ALA A 55 -30.63 -137.72 120.64
N ALA A 56 -29.93 -137.82 121.77
CA ALA A 56 -29.04 -136.75 122.22
C ALA A 56 -27.77 -136.66 121.36
N GLU A 57 -27.17 -137.80 120.96
CA GLU A 57 -26.01 -137.81 120.07
C GLU A 57 -26.34 -137.31 118.67
N THR A 58 -27.48 -137.70 118.12
CA THR A 58 -27.96 -137.18 116.82
C THR A 58 -28.19 -135.68 116.89
N SER A 59 -28.87 -135.16 117.92
CA SER A 59 -29.07 -133.73 118.12
C SER A 59 -27.75 -132.93 118.25
N LYS A 60 -26.76 -133.48 118.98
CA LYS A 60 -25.42 -132.86 119.08
C LYS A 60 -24.73 -132.76 117.72
N SER A 61 -24.81 -133.81 116.90
CA SER A 61 -24.19 -133.82 115.57
C SER A 61 -24.86 -132.82 114.60
N GLU A 62 -26.18 -132.67 114.66
CA GLU A 62 -26.92 -131.66 113.88
C GLU A 62 -26.57 -130.23 114.32
N LEU A 63 -26.42 -130.00 115.63
CA LEU A 63 -26.01 -128.69 116.14
C LEU A 63 -24.58 -128.35 115.73
N GLN A 64 -23.67 -129.33 115.72
CA GLN A 64 -22.30 -129.16 115.22
C GLN A 64 -22.27 -128.76 113.73
N VAL A 65 -23.13 -129.37 112.91
CA VAL A 65 -23.28 -129.03 111.48
C VAL A 65 -23.83 -127.62 111.30
N SER A 66 -24.84 -127.23 112.07
CA SER A 66 -25.42 -125.87 111.98
C SER A 66 -24.44 -124.79 112.44
N PHE A 67 -23.63 -125.05 113.49
CA PHE A 67 -22.57 -124.14 113.93
C PHE A 67 -21.49 -123.92 112.87
N ASN A 68 -21.04 -124.99 112.21
CA ASN A 68 -20.06 -124.87 111.12
C ASN A 68 -20.61 -124.07 109.93
N ARG A 69 -21.90 -124.24 109.60
CA ARG A 69 -22.56 -123.47 108.54
C ARG A 69 -22.66 -121.97 108.88
N LEU A 70 -22.94 -121.64 110.14
CA LEU A 70 -22.96 -120.25 110.61
C LEU A 70 -21.57 -119.61 110.56
N LYS A 71 -20.50 -120.35 110.90
CA LYS A 71 -19.12 -119.87 110.83
C LYS A 71 -18.70 -119.49 109.41
N VAL A 72 -19.12 -120.26 108.40
CA VAL A 72 -18.87 -119.94 106.98
C VAL A 72 -19.61 -118.66 106.57
N LEU A 73 -20.89 -118.54 106.93
CA LEU A 73 -21.69 -117.33 106.65
C LEU A 73 -21.10 -116.07 107.30
N ALA A 74 -20.60 -116.17 108.52
CA ALA A 74 -19.96 -115.04 109.21
C ALA A 74 -18.69 -114.56 108.47
N HIS A 75 -17.83 -115.49 108.02
CA HIS A 75 -16.65 -115.13 107.24
C HIS A 75 -17.00 -114.55 105.86
N GLU A 76 -18.06 -115.07 105.22
CA GLU A 76 -18.52 -114.55 103.93
C GLU A 76 -19.10 -113.14 104.04
N ALA A 77 -19.84 -112.84 105.12
CA ALA A 77 -20.34 -111.50 105.42
C ALA A 77 -19.20 -110.49 105.66
N ILE A 78 -18.16 -110.89 106.41
CA ILE A 78 -16.96 -110.05 106.63
C ILE A 78 -16.26 -109.75 105.30
N LYS A 79 -16.06 -110.77 104.46
CA LYS A 79 -15.44 -110.60 103.14
C LYS A 79 -16.22 -109.64 102.24
N LYS A 80 -17.56 -109.71 102.26
CA LYS A 80 -18.44 -108.81 101.49
C LYS A 80 -18.39 -107.36 102.00
N ARG A 81 -18.31 -107.15 103.32
CA ARG A 81 -18.14 -105.81 103.90
C ARG A 81 -16.80 -105.19 103.47
N ASP A 82 -15.72 -105.96 103.56
CA ASP A 82 -14.38 -105.45 103.24
C ASP A 82 -14.22 -105.17 101.73
N GLU A 83 -14.84 -105.98 100.87
CA GLU A 83 -14.97 -105.71 99.43
C GLU A 83 -15.75 -104.41 99.16
N CYS A 84 -16.89 -104.21 99.85
CA CYS A 84 -17.69 -102.99 99.71
C CYS A 84 -16.95 -101.74 100.22
N GLY A 85 -16.11 -101.89 101.26
CA GLY A 85 -15.21 -100.84 101.73
C GLY A 85 -14.25 -100.39 100.63
N ARG A 86 -13.53 -101.33 100.01
CA ARG A 86 -12.59 -101.01 98.92
C ARG A 86 -13.27 -100.35 97.73
N GLN A 87 -14.43 -100.86 97.29
CA GLN A 87 -15.14 -100.27 96.14
C GLN A 87 -15.58 -98.82 96.41
N ARG A 88 -15.95 -98.49 97.65
CA ARG A 88 -16.29 -97.12 98.04
C ARG A 88 -15.09 -96.20 97.99
N ASP A 89 -13.96 -96.66 98.52
CA ASP A 89 -12.73 -95.86 98.56
C ASP A 89 -12.16 -95.63 97.14
N GLU A 90 -12.28 -96.61 96.25
CA GLU A 90 -11.93 -96.49 94.83
C GLU A 90 -12.79 -95.43 94.12
N ALA A 91 -14.12 -95.48 94.29
CA ALA A 91 -15.05 -94.52 93.69
C ALA A 91 -14.84 -93.08 94.22
N VAL A 92 -14.42 -92.92 95.47
CA VAL A 92 -14.09 -91.61 96.04
C VAL A 92 -12.84 -91.03 95.35
N ARG A 93 -11.79 -91.84 95.16
CA ARG A 93 -10.57 -91.38 94.46
C ARG A 93 -10.85 -90.96 93.02
N GLU A 94 -11.62 -91.75 92.27
CA GLU A 94 -11.99 -91.41 90.89
C GLU A 94 -12.79 -90.09 90.83
N LYS A 95 -13.71 -89.86 91.77
CA LYS A 95 -14.48 -88.60 91.85
C LYS A 95 -13.59 -87.40 92.17
N GLU A 96 -12.60 -87.56 93.05
CA GLU A 96 -11.63 -86.51 93.38
C GLU A 96 -10.72 -86.18 92.18
N GLU A 97 -10.28 -87.18 91.41
CA GLU A 97 -9.50 -86.97 90.19
C GLU A 97 -10.33 -86.26 89.11
N ALA A 98 -11.58 -86.68 88.87
CA ALA A 98 -12.48 -86.00 87.94
C ALA A 98 -12.80 -84.55 88.33
N LEU A 99 -12.80 -84.24 89.63
CA LEU A 99 -12.98 -82.86 90.11
C LEU A 99 -11.77 -81.99 89.77
N LYS A 100 -10.55 -82.52 89.93
CA LYS A 100 -9.31 -81.81 89.57
C LYS A 100 -9.24 -81.54 88.07
N GLU A 101 -9.59 -82.51 87.23
CA GLU A 101 -9.62 -82.34 85.77
C GLU A 101 -10.67 -81.28 85.35
N LYS A 102 -11.84 -81.26 86.00
CA LYS A 102 -12.85 -80.23 85.77
C LYS A 102 -12.34 -78.83 86.15
N ASP A 103 -11.66 -78.70 87.28
CA ASP A 103 -11.09 -77.40 87.70
C ASP A 103 -9.99 -76.92 86.75
N GLU A 104 -9.17 -77.82 86.20
CA GLU A 104 -8.19 -77.49 85.16
C GLU A 104 -8.87 -77.06 83.84
N SER A 105 -9.94 -77.75 83.43
CA SER A 105 -10.74 -77.38 82.26
C SER A 105 -11.42 -76.01 82.43
N VAL A 106 -11.91 -75.69 83.62
CA VAL A 106 -12.48 -74.37 83.95
C VAL A 106 -11.42 -73.29 83.81
N LYS A 107 -10.21 -73.49 84.35
CA LYS A 107 -9.10 -72.54 84.20
C LYS A 107 -8.72 -72.30 82.74
N GLN A 108 -8.66 -73.36 81.93
CA GLN A 108 -8.40 -73.22 80.49
C GLN A 108 -9.52 -72.44 79.77
N ARG A 109 -10.77 -72.70 80.14
CA ARG A 109 -11.93 -71.99 79.56
C ARG A 109 -11.92 -70.50 79.90
N ASP A 110 -11.54 -70.16 81.13
CA ASP A 110 -11.42 -68.76 81.57
C ASP A 110 -10.27 -68.04 80.84
N GLU A 111 -9.13 -68.72 80.62
CA GLU A 111 -8.02 -68.16 79.84
C GLU A 111 -8.40 -67.95 78.36
N ILE A 112 -9.11 -68.90 77.75
CA ILE A 112 -9.66 -68.75 76.39
C ILE A 112 -10.65 -67.58 76.33
N ALA A 113 -11.53 -67.44 77.32
CA ALA A 113 -12.48 -66.33 77.38
C ALA A 113 -11.76 -64.98 77.42
N LYS A 114 -10.68 -64.88 78.22
CA LYS A 114 -9.86 -63.68 78.30
C LYS A 114 -9.17 -63.33 76.96
N GLN A 115 -8.62 -64.34 76.27
CA GLN A 115 -8.03 -64.14 74.94
C GLN A 115 -9.07 -63.71 73.90
N PHE A 116 -10.28 -64.28 73.94
CA PHE A 116 -11.38 -63.83 73.08
C PHE A 116 -11.78 -62.39 73.37
N GLU A 117 -11.85 -61.99 74.64
CA GLU A 117 -12.18 -60.61 75.01
C GLU A 117 -11.11 -59.62 74.52
N GLU A 118 -9.83 -59.98 74.64
CA GLU A 118 -8.71 -59.19 74.12
C GLU A 118 -8.74 -59.09 72.59
N ALA A 119 -9.03 -60.19 71.89
CA ALA A 119 -9.19 -60.21 70.43
C ALA A 119 -10.39 -59.35 69.97
N VAL A 120 -11.49 -59.34 70.72
CA VAL A 120 -12.66 -58.48 70.45
C VAL A 120 -12.28 -57.01 70.60
N LYS A 121 -11.59 -56.63 71.68
CA LYS A 121 -11.10 -55.25 71.87
C LYS A 121 -10.15 -54.82 70.74
N GLY A 122 -9.26 -55.72 70.30
CA GLY A 122 -8.39 -55.47 69.14
C GLY A 122 -9.16 -55.28 67.83
N ARG A 123 -10.17 -56.13 67.56
CA ARG A 123 -11.04 -56.00 66.39
C ARG A 123 -11.82 -54.69 66.40
N ASP A 124 -12.41 -54.33 67.53
CA ASP A 124 -13.23 -53.13 67.66
C ASP A 124 -12.37 -51.86 67.50
N GLY A 125 -11.12 -51.88 67.98
CA GLY A 125 -10.13 -50.83 67.72
C GLY A 125 -9.79 -50.68 66.24
N LEU A 126 -9.48 -51.79 65.55
CA LEU A 126 -9.23 -51.80 64.11
C LEU A 126 -10.44 -51.35 63.29
N GLN A 127 -11.66 -51.71 63.72
CA GLN A 127 -12.89 -51.28 63.07
C GLN A 127 -13.07 -49.76 63.15
N SER A 128 -12.76 -49.16 64.31
CA SER A 128 -12.78 -47.71 64.48
C SER A 128 -11.75 -46.99 63.60
N GLU A 129 -10.51 -47.52 63.51
CA GLU A 129 -9.48 -46.97 62.61
C GLU A 129 -9.87 -47.10 61.14
N PHE A 130 -10.50 -48.22 60.77
CA PHE A 130 -11.03 -48.46 59.42
C PHE A 130 -12.15 -47.48 59.07
N GLU A 131 -13.09 -47.23 59.98
CA GLU A 131 -14.17 -46.26 59.77
C GLU A 131 -13.66 -44.83 59.66
N SER A 132 -12.67 -44.45 60.49
CA SER A 132 -11.98 -43.15 60.36
C SER A 132 -11.28 -43.02 59.01
N SER A 133 -10.52 -44.03 58.61
CA SER A 133 -9.82 -44.06 57.31
C SER A 133 -10.79 -44.02 56.14
N ARG A 134 -11.90 -44.75 56.21
CA ARG A 134 -12.98 -44.74 55.21
C ARG A 134 -13.59 -43.35 55.07
N HIS A 135 -13.89 -42.68 56.18
CA HIS A 135 -14.43 -41.32 56.14
C HIS A 135 -13.44 -40.32 55.50
N MET A 136 -12.15 -40.41 55.84
CA MET A 136 -11.12 -39.57 55.22
C MET A 136 -10.99 -39.82 53.71
N LEU A 137 -11.03 -41.07 53.27
CA LEU A 137 -10.99 -41.43 51.85
C LEU A 137 -12.20 -40.90 51.09
N VAL A 138 -13.41 -41.10 51.63
CA VAL A 138 -14.65 -40.60 51.02
C VAL A 138 -14.60 -39.06 50.91
N SER A 139 -14.22 -38.36 51.99
CA SER A 139 -14.07 -36.90 51.95
C SER A 139 -12.99 -36.44 50.96
N GLY A 140 -11.89 -37.19 50.85
CA GLY A 140 -10.85 -36.94 49.86
C GLY A 140 -11.34 -37.09 48.42
N ILE A 141 -12.08 -38.17 48.15
CA ILE A 141 -12.71 -38.44 46.84
C ILE A 141 -13.71 -37.35 46.48
N GLU A 142 -14.58 -36.95 47.41
CA GLU A 142 -15.57 -35.88 47.17
C GLU A 142 -14.90 -34.54 46.83
N LYS A 143 -13.84 -34.16 47.56
CA LYS A 143 -13.08 -32.93 47.28
C LYS A 143 -12.37 -32.99 45.93
N ILE A 144 -11.82 -34.15 45.57
CA ILE A 144 -11.17 -34.35 44.27
C ILE A 144 -12.22 -34.30 43.15
N SER A 145 -13.36 -34.97 43.33
CA SER A 145 -14.46 -34.96 42.36
C SER A 145 -14.96 -33.54 42.11
N GLY A 146 -15.23 -32.76 43.17
CA GLY A 146 -15.66 -31.37 43.01
C GLY A 146 -14.63 -30.50 42.29
N LYS A 147 -13.33 -30.72 42.51
CA LYS A 147 -12.26 -30.03 41.75
C LYS A 147 -12.20 -30.45 40.29
N ILE A 148 -12.36 -31.74 40.00
CA ILE A 148 -12.40 -32.26 38.63
C ILE A 148 -13.59 -31.64 37.88
N ASP A 149 -14.76 -31.59 38.50
CA ASP A 149 -15.97 -31.02 37.90
C ASP A 149 -15.83 -29.51 37.65
N ALA A 150 -15.29 -28.76 38.63
CA ALA A 150 -15.02 -27.34 38.45
C ALA A 150 -14.00 -27.07 37.33
N THR A 151 -12.94 -27.88 37.25
CA THR A 151 -11.92 -27.78 36.20
C THR A 151 -12.50 -28.14 34.83
N ALA A 152 -13.34 -29.18 34.76
CA ALA A 152 -14.01 -29.60 33.54
C ALA A 152 -14.98 -28.51 33.04
N LYS A 153 -15.73 -27.88 33.96
CA LYS A 153 -16.63 -26.78 33.65
C LYS A 153 -15.87 -25.56 33.09
N SER A 154 -14.84 -25.09 33.79
CA SER A 154 -14.03 -23.95 33.34
C SER A 154 -13.35 -24.21 31.99
N ARG A 155 -12.83 -25.43 31.76
CA ARG A 155 -12.24 -25.81 30.46
C ARG A 155 -13.28 -25.80 29.34
N ASN A 156 -14.51 -26.28 29.61
CA ASN A 156 -15.58 -26.28 28.62
C ASN A 156 -16.02 -24.84 28.29
N GLU A 157 -16.16 -23.98 29.31
CA GLU A 157 -16.44 -22.54 29.11
C GLU A 157 -15.36 -21.85 28.27
N ALA A 158 -14.08 -22.14 28.52
CA ALA A 158 -12.97 -21.60 27.72
C ALA A 158 -13.00 -22.08 26.25
N ARG A 159 -13.42 -23.33 26.00
CA ARG A 159 -13.59 -23.85 24.64
C ARG A 159 -14.74 -23.15 23.93
N GLU A 160 -15.88 -22.97 24.58
CA GLU A 160 -17.05 -22.31 24.01
C GLU A 160 -16.76 -20.84 23.67
N GLN A 161 -16.05 -20.12 24.56
CA GLN A 161 -15.58 -18.76 24.26
C GLN A 161 -14.64 -18.72 23.05
N MET A 162 -13.71 -19.67 22.96
CA MET A 162 -12.79 -19.76 21.84
C MET A 162 -13.52 -20.10 20.53
N GLU A 163 -14.51 -20.99 20.57
CA GLU A 163 -15.36 -21.30 19.42
C GLU A 163 -16.16 -20.07 18.97
N GLN A 164 -16.77 -19.33 19.89
CA GLN A 164 -17.45 -18.08 19.58
C GLN A 164 -16.53 -17.05 18.92
N ARG A 165 -15.33 -16.85 19.48
CA ARG A 165 -14.32 -15.95 18.89
C ARG A 165 -13.86 -16.42 17.51
N ASN A 166 -13.72 -17.73 17.30
CA ASN A 166 -13.38 -18.28 15.98
C ASN A 166 -14.48 -17.99 14.94
N TYR A 167 -15.76 -18.06 15.34
CA TYR A 167 -16.87 -17.68 14.47
C TYR A 167 -16.86 -16.17 14.13
N GLU A 168 -16.62 -15.31 15.12
CA GLU A 168 -16.47 -13.87 14.91
C GLU A 168 -15.36 -13.55 13.92
N ILE A 169 -14.16 -14.14 14.13
CA ILE A 169 -13.01 -13.97 13.23
C ILE A 169 -13.35 -14.44 11.81
N ALA A 170 -14.06 -15.56 11.65
CA ALA A 170 -14.44 -16.04 10.33
C ALA A 170 -15.37 -15.06 9.59
N ILE A 171 -16.30 -14.43 10.31
CA ILE A 171 -17.19 -13.41 9.75
C ILE A 171 -16.40 -12.17 9.33
N GLU A 172 -15.53 -11.67 10.20
CA GLU A 172 -14.67 -10.51 9.92
C GLU A 172 -13.78 -10.75 8.71
N VAL A 173 -13.11 -11.92 8.63
CA VAL A 173 -12.30 -12.32 7.48
C VAL A 173 -13.14 -12.36 6.20
N SER A 174 -14.34 -12.95 6.25
CA SER A 174 -15.22 -12.99 5.07
C SER A 174 -15.61 -11.59 4.57
N GLN A 175 -15.85 -10.64 5.49
CA GLN A 175 -16.18 -9.25 5.13
C GLN A 175 -14.98 -8.52 4.54
N LEU A 176 -13.78 -8.73 5.09
CA LEU A 176 -12.54 -8.18 4.56
C LEU A 176 -12.25 -8.73 3.16
N GLU A 177 -12.43 -10.04 2.94
CA GLU A 177 -12.27 -10.68 1.63
C GLU A 177 -13.23 -10.09 0.58
N ALA A 178 -14.50 -9.90 0.94
CA ALA A 178 -15.47 -9.25 0.05
C ALA A 178 -15.06 -7.82 -0.31
N THR A 179 -14.56 -7.05 0.67
CA THR A 179 -14.08 -5.67 0.45
C THR A 179 -12.85 -5.65 -0.45
N ILE A 180 -11.89 -6.55 -0.23
CA ILE A 180 -10.69 -6.70 -1.06
C ILE A 180 -11.08 -7.07 -2.50
N SER A 181 -12.05 -7.97 -2.67
CA SER A 181 -12.55 -8.33 -4.00
C SER A 181 -13.15 -7.11 -4.72
N GLY A 182 -14.00 -6.33 -4.06
CA GLY A 182 -14.58 -5.12 -4.65
C GLY A 182 -13.54 -4.07 -5.03
N LEU A 183 -12.52 -3.87 -4.20
CA LEU A 183 -11.41 -2.97 -4.50
C LEU A 183 -10.56 -3.46 -5.68
N ARG A 184 -10.34 -4.78 -5.81
CA ARG A 184 -9.63 -5.35 -6.98
C ARG A 184 -10.38 -5.09 -8.27
N ASP A 185 -11.69 -5.28 -8.30
CA ASP A 185 -12.52 -5.00 -9.48
C ASP A 185 -12.48 -3.51 -9.86
N GLU A 186 -12.48 -2.62 -8.86
CA GLU A 186 -12.37 -1.16 -9.10
C GLU A 186 -10.99 -0.79 -9.66
N VAL A 187 -9.91 -1.39 -9.14
CA VAL A 187 -8.55 -1.20 -9.64
C VAL A 187 -8.44 -1.70 -11.08
N GLU A 188 -9.00 -2.86 -11.42
CA GLU A 188 -9.02 -3.38 -12.79
C GLU A 188 -9.74 -2.43 -13.76
N LYS A 189 -10.94 -1.96 -13.38
CA LYS A 189 -11.69 -0.96 -14.16
C LYS A 189 -10.89 0.32 -14.36
N LYS A 190 -10.30 0.88 -13.30
CA LYS A 190 -9.47 2.09 -13.39
C LYS A 190 -8.23 1.87 -14.26
N THR A 191 -7.60 0.70 -14.16
CA THR A 191 -6.45 0.34 -15.00
C THR A 191 -6.83 0.33 -16.48
N SER A 192 -7.97 -0.29 -16.84
CA SER A 192 -8.44 -0.28 -18.23
C SER A 192 -8.78 1.13 -18.76
N LEU A 193 -9.29 2.02 -17.89
CA LEU A 193 -9.55 3.40 -18.26
C LEU A 193 -8.25 4.17 -18.50
N ILE A 194 -7.25 3.97 -17.65
CA ILE A 194 -5.93 4.58 -17.79
C ILE A 194 -5.29 4.15 -19.12
N GLU A 195 -5.28 2.85 -19.43
CA GLU A 195 -4.72 2.34 -20.69
C GLU A 195 -5.40 2.94 -21.93
N ASN A 196 -6.72 3.08 -21.90
CA ASN A 196 -7.48 3.73 -22.98
C ASN A 196 -7.13 5.23 -23.12
N LEU A 197 -6.96 5.93 -22.00
CA LEU A 197 -6.56 7.34 -21.99
C LEU A 197 -5.13 7.51 -22.50
N GLU A 198 -4.19 6.67 -22.07
CA GLU A 198 -2.81 6.65 -22.55
C GLU A 198 -2.76 6.48 -24.07
N LYS A 199 -3.52 5.50 -24.60
CA LYS A 199 -3.63 5.31 -26.05
C LYS A 199 -4.18 6.54 -26.77
N SER A 200 -5.19 7.19 -26.20
CA SER A 200 -5.76 8.43 -26.77
C SER A 200 -4.78 9.60 -26.71
N VAL A 201 -3.98 9.73 -25.65
CA VAL A 201 -2.95 10.75 -25.51
C VAL A 201 -1.85 10.55 -26.56
N VAL A 202 -1.35 9.32 -26.73
CA VAL A 202 -0.39 9.00 -27.79
C VAL A 202 -0.96 9.30 -29.18
N GLU A 203 -2.26 9.03 -29.40
CA GLU A 203 -2.92 9.38 -30.66
C GLU A 203 -2.97 10.91 -30.89
N LYS A 204 -3.21 11.69 -29.84
CA LYS A 204 -3.24 13.16 -29.95
C LYS A 204 -1.84 13.73 -30.15
N GLU A 205 -0.84 13.17 -29.48
CA GLU A 205 0.56 13.61 -29.57
C GLU A 205 1.08 13.53 -31.01
N TRP A 206 0.81 12.42 -31.72
CA TRP A 206 1.25 12.32 -33.12
C TRP A 206 0.54 13.32 -34.03
N LYS A 207 -0.75 13.60 -33.78
CA LYS A 207 -1.52 14.60 -34.56
C LYS A 207 -0.99 16.00 -34.33
N VAL A 208 -0.68 16.34 -33.08
CA VAL A 208 -0.07 17.63 -32.72
C VAL A 208 1.29 17.76 -33.39
N SER A 209 2.16 16.75 -33.28
CA SER A 209 3.47 16.73 -33.95
C SER A 209 3.37 16.88 -35.47
N ALA A 210 2.35 16.30 -36.10
CA ALA A 210 2.10 16.45 -37.53
C ALA A 210 1.68 17.88 -37.89
N ILE A 211 0.77 18.48 -37.12
CA ILE A 211 0.31 19.87 -37.29
C ILE A 211 1.46 20.85 -37.09
N GLU A 212 2.26 20.69 -36.02
CA GLU A 212 3.42 21.54 -35.75
C GLU A 212 4.42 21.54 -36.91
N ARG A 213 4.68 20.36 -37.49
CA ARG A 213 5.56 20.25 -38.66
C ARG A 213 4.99 20.95 -39.89
N GLU A 214 3.68 20.86 -40.12
CA GLU A 214 3.02 21.56 -41.23
C GLU A 214 3.03 23.08 -41.01
N MET A 215 2.70 23.53 -39.80
CA MET A 215 2.73 24.94 -39.42
C MET A 215 4.13 25.53 -39.58
N PHE A 216 5.17 24.83 -39.12
CA PHE A 216 6.55 25.27 -39.29
C PHE A 216 6.93 25.51 -40.76
N LYS A 217 6.52 24.61 -41.66
CA LYS A 217 6.74 24.78 -43.11
C LYS A 217 6.00 25.99 -43.68
N LYS A 218 4.73 26.19 -43.29
CA LYS A 218 3.94 27.34 -43.74
C LYS A 218 4.53 28.66 -43.22
N THR A 219 4.95 28.70 -41.95
CA THR A 219 5.60 29.87 -41.37
C THR A 219 6.87 30.22 -42.13
N HIS A 220 7.73 29.24 -42.41
CA HIS A 220 8.96 29.47 -43.17
C HIS A 220 8.68 29.96 -44.61
N LEU A 221 7.63 29.46 -45.27
CA LEU A 221 7.25 29.95 -46.59
C LEU A 221 6.80 31.41 -46.54
N VAL A 222 5.91 31.75 -45.59
CA VAL A 222 5.43 33.13 -45.40
C VAL A 222 6.58 34.07 -45.03
N GLU A 223 7.52 33.63 -44.20
CA GLU A 223 8.70 34.41 -43.84
C GLU A 223 9.58 34.70 -45.06
N ASN A 224 9.80 33.70 -45.92
CA ASN A 224 10.51 33.89 -47.19
C ASN A 224 9.78 34.84 -48.14
N GLU A 225 8.46 34.69 -48.30
CA GLU A 225 7.66 35.60 -49.13
C GLU A 225 7.70 37.04 -48.60
N ALA A 226 7.66 37.21 -47.28
CA ALA A 226 7.79 38.52 -46.64
C ALA A 226 9.17 39.15 -46.85
N LEU A 227 10.25 38.35 -46.90
CA LEU A 227 11.58 38.83 -47.24
C LEU A 227 11.64 39.33 -48.69
N VAL A 228 11.11 38.57 -49.64
CA VAL A 228 11.05 38.98 -51.06
C VAL A 228 10.25 40.26 -51.24
N LEU A 229 9.09 40.38 -50.59
CA LEU A 229 8.28 41.59 -50.65
C LEU A 229 9.00 42.79 -50.04
N ARG A 230 9.76 42.61 -48.96
CA ARG A 230 10.54 43.67 -48.33
C ARG A 230 11.66 44.17 -49.25
N GLU A 231 12.35 43.25 -49.94
CA GLU A 231 13.38 43.59 -50.92
C GLU A 231 12.78 44.37 -52.09
N LEU A 232 11.63 43.93 -52.61
CA LEU A 232 10.92 44.62 -53.68
C LEU A 232 10.48 46.04 -53.27
N ILE A 233 9.96 46.20 -52.05
CA ILE A 233 9.61 47.53 -51.52
C ILE A 233 10.84 48.43 -51.46
N SER A 234 11.98 47.91 -50.97
CA SER A 234 13.24 48.67 -50.94
C SER A 234 13.66 49.12 -52.35
N GLU A 235 13.54 48.25 -53.35
CA GLU A 235 13.87 48.59 -54.74
C GLU A 235 12.96 49.71 -55.29
N TYR A 236 11.67 49.66 -54.98
CA TYR A 236 10.72 50.71 -55.38
C TYR A 236 10.94 52.02 -54.62
N ASP A 237 11.28 51.97 -53.34
CA ASP A 237 11.62 53.15 -52.55
C ASP A 237 12.88 53.83 -53.10
N ASP A 238 13.92 53.06 -53.46
CA ASP A 238 15.14 53.60 -54.09
C ASP A 238 14.84 54.27 -55.44
N LYS A 239 13.98 53.66 -56.26
CA LYS A 239 13.52 54.25 -57.53
C LYS A 239 12.72 55.54 -57.31
N LEU A 240 11.86 55.56 -56.29
CA LEU A 240 11.07 56.74 -55.95
C LEU A 240 11.96 57.88 -55.49
N ILE A 241 12.90 57.62 -54.57
CA ILE A 241 13.90 58.58 -54.11
C ILE A 241 14.73 59.12 -55.29
N ASN A 242 15.13 58.25 -56.23
CA ASN A 242 15.84 58.68 -57.42
C ASN A 242 15.01 59.64 -58.29
N LEU A 243 13.75 59.31 -58.58
CA LEU A 243 12.86 60.15 -59.36
C LEU A 243 12.58 61.49 -58.66
N GLU A 244 12.32 61.46 -57.36
CA GLU A 244 12.10 62.66 -56.54
C GLU A 244 13.33 63.58 -56.59
N SER A 245 14.54 63.02 -56.46
CA SER A 245 15.78 63.79 -56.56
C SER A 245 15.94 64.46 -57.94
N ARG A 246 15.56 63.77 -59.03
CA ARG A 246 15.57 64.33 -60.39
C ARG A 246 14.55 65.44 -60.56
N MET A 247 13.36 65.29 -59.98
CA MET A 247 12.33 66.33 -59.99
C MET A 247 12.81 67.57 -59.22
N GLU A 248 13.39 67.40 -58.03
CA GLU A 248 13.93 68.52 -57.25
C GLU A 248 15.07 69.25 -57.97
N LEU A 249 15.90 68.54 -58.75
CA LEU A 249 16.93 69.16 -59.59
C LEU A 249 16.35 70.05 -60.71
N GLN A 250 15.17 69.70 -61.25
CA GLN A 250 14.52 70.48 -62.31
C GLN A 250 13.74 71.69 -61.79
N ARG A 251 13.41 71.70 -60.49
CA ARG A 251 12.62 72.76 -59.84
C ARG A 251 13.15 74.17 -60.04
N PRO A 252 14.45 74.47 -59.80
CA PRO A 252 14.97 75.82 -59.98
C PRO A 252 14.87 76.29 -61.44
N LEU A 253 15.11 75.40 -62.41
CA LEU A 253 15.03 75.73 -63.84
C LEU A 253 13.62 76.17 -64.25
N LEU A 254 12.60 75.49 -63.73
CA LEU A 254 11.22 75.84 -64.01
C LEU A 254 10.80 77.15 -63.34
N ILE A 255 11.27 77.40 -62.12
CA ILE A 255 11.07 78.69 -61.43
C ILE A 255 11.68 79.82 -62.27
N ASP A 256 12.89 79.63 -62.79
CA ASP A 256 13.56 80.62 -63.64
C ASP A 256 12.80 80.85 -64.96
N GLN A 257 12.32 79.78 -65.61
CA GLN A 257 11.51 79.87 -66.83
C GLN A 257 10.22 80.66 -66.59
N LEU A 258 9.51 80.38 -65.51
CA LEU A 258 8.25 81.04 -65.18
C LEU A 258 8.46 82.53 -64.84
N ASN A 259 9.56 82.86 -64.15
CA ASN A 259 9.98 84.25 -63.94
C ASN A 259 10.29 84.99 -65.25
N LEU A 260 10.90 84.32 -66.24
CA LEU A 260 11.15 84.90 -67.56
C LEU A 260 9.86 85.10 -68.35
N VAL A 261 8.96 84.12 -68.32
CA VAL A 261 7.62 84.20 -68.94
C VAL A 261 6.86 85.39 -68.39
N ALA A 262 6.78 85.56 -67.07
CA ALA A 262 6.14 86.72 -66.46
C ALA A 262 6.75 88.05 -66.95
N LYS A 263 8.08 88.17 -66.95
CA LYS A 263 8.78 89.38 -67.43
C LYS A 263 8.53 89.70 -68.90
N ILE A 264 8.49 88.69 -69.76
CA ILE A 264 8.21 88.88 -71.20
C ILE A 264 6.75 89.31 -71.38
N HIS A 265 5.83 88.63 -70.69
CA HIS A 265 4.41 88.93 -70.73
C HIS A 265 4.14 90.40 -70.32
N ASP A 266 4.73 90.87 -69.23
CA ASP A 266 4.61 92.27 -68.78
C ASP A 266 5.09 93.26 -69.85
N ARG A 267 6.25 92.98 -70.47
CA ARG A 267 6.82 93.84 -71.53
C ARG A 267 5.97 93.85 -72.79
N LEU A 268 5.41 92.72 -73.20
CA LEU A 268 4.52 92.66 -74.37
C LEU A 268 3.25 93.45 -74.11
N TYR A 269 2.72 93.39 -72.90
CA TYR A 269 1.56 94.18 -72.51
C TYR A 269 1.85 95.69 -72.57
N ASP A 270 3.01 96.14 -72.08
CA ASP A 270 3.46 97.53 -72.22
C ASP A 270 3.52 97.99 -73.68
N VAL A 271 3.98 97.12 -74.60
CA VAL A 271 4.03 97.41 -76.04
C VAL A 271 2.62 97.52 -76.63
N ILE A 272 1.70 96.60 -76.28
CA ILE A 272 0.30 96.66 -76.75
C ILE A 272 -0.33 97.99 -76.36
N LYS A 273 -0.11 98.43 -75.12
CA LYS A 273 -0.63 99.70 -74.62
C LYS A 273 -0.13 100.92 -75.40
N ILE A 274 1.09 100.86 -75.95
CA ILE A 274 1.65 101.93 -76.80
C ILE A 274 1.03 101.88 -78.21
N VAL A 275 0.92 100.69 -78.79
CA VAL A 275 0.48 100.50 -80.19
C VAL A 275 -1.03 100.70 -80.35
N ASP A 276 -1.82 100.38 -79.32
CA ASP A 276 -3.27 100.51 -79.34
C ASP A 276 -3.80 101.22 -78.09
N ALA A 277 -3.75 102.55 -78.14
CA ALA A 277 -4.20 103.43 -77.06
C ALA A 277 -5.71 103.35 -76.78
N ASN A 278 -6.49 102.73 -77.67
CA ASN A 278 -7.94 102.59 -77.52
C ASN A 278 -8.34 101.29 -76.80
N HIS A 279 -7.40 100.38 -76.54
CA HIS A 279 -7.68 99.13 -75.81
C HIS A 279 -7.59 99.34 -74.29
N LEU A 280 -8.54 100.08 -73.74
CA LEU A 280 -8.67 100.35 -72.30
C LEU A 280 -9.58 99.36 -71.54
N ASP A 281 -9.77 98.15 -72.06
CA ASP A 281 -10.38 97.03 -71.34
C ASP A 281 -9.32 95.92 -71.22
N SER A 282 -8.57 95.81 -70.10
CA SER A 282 -8.97 95.24 -68.80
C SER A 282 -9.48 93.80 -68.97
N GLU A 283 -8.60 92.80 -69.04
CA GLU A 283 -8.40 91.82 -67.94
C GLU A 283 -7.10 91.00 -68.04
N LEU A 284 -6.22 91.27 -69.03
CA LEU A 284 -5.06 90.42 -69.35
C LEU A 284 -3.76 90.75 -68.57
N SER A 285 -3.74 91.81 -67.77
CA SER A 285 -2.55 92.24 -67.02
C SER A 285 -2.75 92.07 -65.51
N GLU A 286 -2.96 90.83 -65.10
CA GLU A 286 -2.67 90.43 -63.73
C GLU A 286 -1.77 89.19 -63.81
N SER A 287 -0.58 89.32 -63.21
CA SER A 287 0.50 88.32 -63.19
C SER A 287 -0.01 86.92 -62.79
N LEU A 288 -0.48 86.14 -63.77
CA LEU A 288 -1.04 84.79 -63.58
C LEU A 288 0.05 83.72 -63.40
N PHE A 289 1.28 84.04 -63.82
CA PHE A 289 2.37 83.07 -63.99
C PHE A 289 3.40 83.19 -62.85
N LEU A 290 2.96 82.97 -61.60
CA LEU A 290 3.82 83.04 -60.42
C LEU A 290 4.40 81.66 -60.06
N PRO A 291 5.71 81.55 -59.79
CA PRO A 291 6.30 80.30 -59.31
C PRO A 291 5.75 79.86 -57.95
N GLN A 292 5.12 78.69 -57.92
CA GLN A 292 4.71 78.04 -56.69
C GLN A 292 5.87 77.21 -56.13
N ARG A 293 6.17 77.40 -54.84
CA ARG A 293 7.34 76.76 -54.23
C ARG A 293 7.22 75.24 -54.09
N THR A 294 6.04 74.65 -54.14
CA THR A 294 5.81 73.23 -53.78
C THR A 294 5.24 72.35 -54.90
N ASP A 295 4.55 72.90 -55.91
CA ASP A 295 3.89 72.12 -56.94
C ASP A 295 4.60 72.24 -58.31
N MET A 296 5.41 71.24 -58.65
CA MET A 296 6.11 71.19 -59.94
C MET A 296 5.13 71.09 -61.11
N GLU A 297 4.07 70.29 -60.95
CA GLU A 297 3.12 70.00 -62.02
C GLU A 297 2.34 71.27 -62.37
N GLU A 298 1.92 72.01 -61.35
CA GLU A 298 1.27 73.31 -61.52
C GLU A 298 2.22 74.36 -62.11
N ASN A 299 3.49 74.37 -61.71
CA ASN A 299 4.47 75.26 -62.31
C ASN A 299 4.69 74.97 -63.80
N ILE A 300 4.67 73.69 -64.23
CA ILE A 300 4.80 73.31 -65.65
C ILE A 300 3.56 73.82 -66.40
N ARG A 301 2.36 73.59 -65.87
CA ARG A 301 1.10 74.08 -66.46
C ARG A 301 1.10 75.61 -66.58
N ALA A 302 1.46 76.32 -65.52
CA ALA A 302 1.54 77.78 -65.52
C ALA A 302 2.56 78.30 -66.54
N SER A 303 3.73 77.67 -66.63
CA SER A 303 4.75 78.07 -67.61
C SER A 303 4.27 77.85 -69.04
N LEU A 304 3.59 76.72 -69.32
CA LEU A 304 3.06 76.44 -70.66
C LEU A 304 1.99 77.46 -71.06
N ALA A 305 1.00 77.69 -70.18
CA ALA A 305 -0.06 78.67 -70.41
C ALA A 305 0.51 80.09 -70.60
N GLY A 306 1.56 80.46 -69.87
CA GLY A 306 2.22 81.75 -70.03
C GLY A 306 2.98 81.89 -71.35
N MET A 307 3.63 80.82 -71.81
CA MET A 307 4.26 80.81 -73.14
C MET A 307 3.23 80.92 -74.27
N GLU A 308 2.08 80.23 -74.15
CA GLU A 308 0.97 80.35 -75.09
C GLU A 308 0.41 81.78 -75.13
N SER A 309 0.20 82.40 -73.97
CA SER A 309 -0.23 83.81 -73.88
C SER A 309 0.76 84.76 -74.53
N ILE A 310 2.08 84.60 -74.26
CA ILE A 310 3.14 85.39 -74.89
C ILE A 310 3.07 85.30 -76.42
N TYR A 311 2.87 84.10 -76.96
CA TYR A 311 2.76 83.89 -78.40
C TYR A 311 1.57 84.66 -79.00
N GLU A 312 0.41 84.57 -78.33
CA GLU A 312 -0.80 85.27 -78.76
C GLU A 312 -0.67 86.79 -78.66
N LEU A 313 -0.12 87.31 -77.56
CA LEU A 313 0.16 88.74 -77.41
C LEU A 313 1.14 89.23 -78.47
N THR A 314 2.19 88.46 -78.76
CA THR A 314 3.16 88.79 -79.81
C THR A 314 2.48 88.87 -81.18
N ARG A 315 1.60 87.91 -81.51
CA ARG A 315 0.82 87.93 -82.75
C ARG A 315 -0.03 89.20 -82.85
N ILE A 316 -0.77 89.54 -81.79
CA ILE A 316 -1.61 90.75 -81.73
C ILE A 316 -0.77 92.02 -81.90
N ILE A 317 0.38 92.12 -81.23
CA ILE A 317 1.31 93.26 -81.35
C ILE A 317 1.77 93.44 -82.78
N VAL A 318 2.18 92.37 -83.45
CA VAL A 318 2.67 92.42 -84.83
C VAL A 318 1.57 92.90 -85.77
N GLU A 319 0.35 92.39 -85.63
CA GLU A 319 -0.79 92.81 -86.44
C GLU A 319 -1.12 94.29 -86.22
N LYS A 320 -1.27 94.72 -84.95
CA LYS A 320 -1.57 96.12 -84.62
C LYS A 320 -0.47 97.09 -85.01
N THR A 321 0.80 96.69 -84.89
CA THR A 321 1.94 97.52 -85.30
C THR A 321 1.95 97.71 -86.82
N ARG A 322 1.60 96.66 -87.57
CA ARG A 322 1.43 96.76 -89.03
C ARG A 322 0.26 97.68 -89.38
N ASP A 323 -0.88 97.54 -88.72
CA ASP A 323 -2.06 98.40 -88.96
C ASP A 323 -1.72 99.88 -88.68
N LEU A 324 -1.04 100.16 -87.56
CA LEU A 324 -0.57 101.51 -87.21
C LEU A 324 0.47 102.04 -88.22
N LEU A 325 1.38 101.19 -88.69
CA LEU A 325 2.36 101.56 -89.71
C LEU A 325 1.69 101.88 -91.05
N GLU A 326 0.68 101.10 -91.43
CA GLU A 326 -0.12 101.35 -92.63
C GLU A 326 -0.89 102.66 -92.47
N GLU A 327 -1.58 102.91 -91.36
CA GLU A 327 -2.27 104.18 -91.08
C GLU A 327 -1.31 105.37 -91.18
N LYS A 328 -0.15 105.31 -90.50
CA LYS A 328 0.87 106.36 -90.58
C LYS A 328 1.48 106.51 -91.96
N SER A 329 1.60 105.44 -92.74
CA SER A 329 2.01 105.49 -94.14
C SER A 329 0.98 106.20 -95.02
N HIS A 330 -0.32 105.99 -94.77
CA HIS A 330 -1.39 106.71 -95.47
C HIS A 330 -1.44 108.19 -95.06
N GLU A 331 -1.32 108.50 -93.76
CA GLU A 331 -1.18 109.89 -93.28
C GLU A 331 0.04 110.59 -93.91
N ALA A 332 1.21 109.93 -93.93
CA ALA A 332 2.42 110.47 -94.52
C ALA A 332 2.28 110.69 -96.03
N LYS A 333 1.65 109.76 -96.76
CA LYS A 333 1.32 109.93 -98.19
C LYS A 333 0.40 111.12 -98.40
N SER A 334 -0.66 111.26 -97.59
CA SER A 334 -1.60 112.39 -97.67
C SER A 334 -0.93 113.73 -97.35
N LEU A 335 -0.07 113.78 -96.32
CA LEU A 335 0.73 114.95 -95.99
C LEU A 335 1.70 115.30 -97.12
N ASN A 336 2.36 114.29 -97.70
CA ASN A 336 3.26 114.46 -98.82
C ASN A 336 2.55 115.03 -100.05
N GLU A 337 1.35 114.54 -100.38
CA GLU A 337 0.48 115.12 -101.42
C GLU A 337 0.10 116.57 -101.10
N THR A 338 -0.22 116.88 -99.85
CA THR A 338 -0.55 118.25 -99.41
C THR A 338 0.65 119.19 -99.56
N ILE A 339 1.86 118.75 -99.21
CA ILE A 339 3.11 119.50 -99.38
C ILE A 339 3.48 119.66 -100.86
N GLU A 340 3.37 118.59 -101.66
CA GLU A 340 3.60 118.65 -103.11
C GLU A 340 2.65 119.63 -103.78
N ASN A 341 1.39 119.69 -103.36
CA ASN A 341 0.42 120.67 -103.85
C ASN A 341 0.76 122.10 -103.42
N GLY A 342 1.15 122.32 -102.15
CA GLY A 342 1.59 123.64 -101.67
C GLY A 342 2.88 124.16 -102.34
N LEU A 343 3.85 123.29 -102.61
CA LEU A 343 5.08 123.62 -103.36
C LEU A 343 4.78 123.99 -104.82
N ARG A 344 3.83 123.28 -105.44
CA ARG A 344 3.34 123.57 -106.79
C ARG A 344 2.67 124.95 -106.85
N GLU A 345 1.90 125.31 -105.82
CA GLU A 345 1.25 126.62 -105.67
C GLU A 345 2.27 127.76 -105.46
N ALA A 346 3.43 127.45 -104.85
CA ALA A 346 4.57 128.35 -104.69
C ALA A 346 5.52 128.40 -105.91
N GLY A 347 5.23 127.68 -107.00
CA GLY A 347 6.02 127.67 -108.24
C GLY A 347 7.19 126.69 -108.29
N ILE A 348 7.27 125.73 -107.36
CA ILE A 348 8.33 124.71 -107.28
C ILE A 348 7.74 123.34 -107.64
N ASP A 349 8.14 122.76 -108.78
CA ASP A 349 7.70 121.41 -109.18
C ASP A 349 8.62 120.34 -108.56
N PHE A 350 8.17 119.73 -107.47
CA PHE A 350 8.91 118.71 -106.72
C PHE A 350 8.03 117.47 -106.49
N LYS A 351 8.60 116.27 -106.65
CA LYS A 351 7.94 114.97 -106.41
C LYS A 351 8.81 114.06 -105.54
N PHE A 352 8.29 113.63 -104.39
CA PHE A 352 9.06 112.83 -103.41
C PHE A 352 9.25 111.36 -103.82
N SER A 353 8.44 110.84 -104.75
CA SER A 353 8.50 109.45 -105.22
C SER A 353 9.79 109.05 -105.95
N LYS A 354 10.71 109.99 -106.23
CA LYS A 354 11.96 109.74 -106.96
C LYS A 354 13.18 109.45 -106.07
N ILE A 355 13.09 109.63 -104.75
CA ILE A 355 14.26 109.56 -103.84
C ILE A 355 14.32 108.27 -103.02
N LEU A 356 13.19 107.62 -102.71
CA LEU A 356 13.16 106.35 -101.98
C LEU A 356 12.94 105.16 -102.93
N GLY A 357 14.04 104.60 -103.47
CA GLY A 357 14.02 103.36 -104.27
C GLY A 357 14.84 102.24 -103.61
N ASP A 358 14.12 101.21 -103.16
CA ASP A 358 14.47 99.87 -102.67
C ASP A 358 15.92 99.33 -102.73
N HIS A 359 16.38 98.79 -101.59
CA HIS A 359 17.58 97.97 -101.45
C HIS A 359 17.18 96.57 -100.95
N LYS A 360 17.50 95.50 -101.69
CA LYS A 360 17.46 94.12 -101.16
C LYS A 360 18.56 93.27 -101.78
N VAL A 361 19.40 92.66 -100.93
CA VAL A 361 20.47 91.71 -101.27
C VAL A 361 20.24 90.39 -100.50
N PRO A 362 20.63 89.23 -101.06
CA PRO A 362 20.19 87.90 -100.65
C PRO A 362 21.18 87.16 -99.73
N THR A 363 20.67 86.08 -99.16
CA THR A 363 21.35 85.03 -98.37
C THR A 363 22.36 84.24 -99.21
N SER A 364 23.52 83.88 -98.62
CA SER A 364 24.48 82.91 -99.17
C SER A 364 25.13 82.07 -98.07
N GLN A 365 25.18 80.74 -98.30
CA GLN A 365 26.29 79.80 -97.97
C GLN A 365 26.58 79.51 -96.47
N ASP A 366 27.06 78.35 -96.00
CA ASP A 366 27.99 77.36 -96.57
C ASP A 366 28.22 76.15 -95.60
N LYS A 367 28.80 75.06 -96.14
CA LYS A 367 29.76 74.06 -95.53
C LYS A 367 29.25 72.97 -94.58
N ASP A 368 29.54 71.67 -94.75
CA ASP A 368 30.74 70.86 -95.10
C ASP A 368 31.80 70.76 -93.97
N GLY A 369 32.03 69.52 -93.50
CA GLY A 369 33.10 69.12 -92.57
C GLY A 369 32.66 68.23 -91.38
N SER A 370 32.73 66.89 -91.51
CA SER A 370 32.59 65.94 -90.39
C SER A 370 33.16 64.55 -90.73
N LEU A 371 34.48 64.35 -90.63
CA LEU A 371 35.10 63.01 -90.69
C LEU A 371 36.27 62.80 -89.70
N ASP A 372 36.68 63.81 -88.92
CA ASP A 372 37.81 63.68 -87.97
C ASP A 372 37.40 63.40 -86.51
N THR A 373 36.10 63.39 -86.19
CA THR A 373 35.59 63.16 -84.82
C THR A 373 35.39 61.70 -84.45
N GLU A 374 35.05 60.84 -85.43
CA GLU A 374 34.71 59.43 -85.15
C GLU A 374 35.92 58.58 -84.71
N GLU A 375 37.13 58.86 -85.22
CA GLU A 375 38.34 58.08 -84.87
C GLU A 375 38.81 58.32 -83.42
N ASN A 376 38.65 59.53 -82.89
CA ASN A 376 38.99 59.86 -81.50
C ASN A 376 37.99 59.23 -80.51
N GLU A 377 36.72 59.11 -80.88
CA GLU A 377 35.69 58.50 -80.03
C GLU A 377 35.93 56.99 -79.85
N ILE A 378 36.42 56.29 -80.87
CA ILE A 378 36.72 54.85 -80.82
C ILE A 378 37.87 54.55 -79.85
N TYR A 379 38.97 55.32 -79.88
CA TYR A 379 40.09 55.13 -78.96
C TYR A 379 39.70 55.44 -77.50
N THR A 380 38.81 56.41 -77.29
CA THR A 380 38.32 56.76 -75.95
C THR A 380 37.42 55.65 -75.39
N LEU A 381 36.55 55.07 -76.23
CA LEU A 381 35.68 53.96 -75.85
C LEU A 381 36.49 52.69 -75.55
N ALA A 382 37.55 52.41 -76.31
CA ALA A 382 38.45 51.28 -76.07
C ALA A 382 39.18 51.39 -74.72
N GLY A 383 39.66 52.59 -74.37
CA GLY A 383 40.29 52.85 -73.06
C GLY A 383 39.30 52.71 -71.89
N ALA A 384 38.06 53.17 -72.05
CA ALA A 384 37.01 52.97 -71.05
C ALA A 384 36.69 51.48 -70.84
N LEU A 385 36.59 50.71 -71.94
CA LEU A 385 36.34 49.27 -71.88
C LEU A 385 37.49 48.52 -71.20
N GLU A 386 38.75 48.87 -71.48
CA GLU A 386 39.92 48.28 -70.82
C GLU A 386 39.92 48.52 -69.31
N ASN A 387 39.56 49.73 -68.87
CA ASN A 387 39.45 50.07 -67.45
C ASN A 387 38.32 49.30 -66.75
N ILE A 388 37.16 49.16 -67.41
CA ILE A 388 36.05 48.36 -66.89
C ILE A 388 36.48 46.91 -66.73
N VAL A 389 37.13 46.32 -67.74
CA VAL A 389 37.61 44.93 -67.67
C VAL A 389 38.62 44.73 -66.55
N LYS A 390 39.59 45.64 -66.36
CA LYS A 390 40.56 45.56 -65.25
C LYS A 390 39.88 45.69 -63.89
N THR A 391 38.89 46.56 -63.77
CA THR A 391 38.12 46.75 -62.53
C THR A 391 37.31 45.50 -62.21
N SER A 392 36.60 44.93 -63.18
CA SER A 392 35.88 43.67 -63.02
C SER A 392 36.81 42.49 -62.69
N GLN A 393 38.01 42.45 -63.27
CA GLN A 393 39.00 41.42 -62.92
C GLN A 393 39.46 41.51 -61.46
N LEU A 394 39.70 42.71 -60.94
CA LEU A 394 40.05 42.91 -59.53
C LEU A 394 38.90 42.51 -58.60
N GLU A 395 37.68 42.91 -58.93
CA GLU A 395 36.49 42.55 -58.16
C GLU A 395 36.25 41.03 -58.15
N ILE A 396 36.47 40.34 -59.28
CA ILE A 396 36.41 38.88 -59.34
C ILE A 396 37.43 38.23 -58.41
N ILE A 397 38.67 38.76 -58.32
CA ILE A 397 39.70 38.21 -57.43
C ILE A 397 39.33 38.43 -55.96
N GLU A 398 38.80 39.60 -55.61
CA GLU A 398 38.36 39.92 -54.25
C GLU A 398 37.19 39.03 -53.81
N LEU A 399 36.21 38.81 -54.71
CA LEU A 399 35.12 37.87 -54.48
C LEU A 399 35.62 36.43 -54.35
N GLN A 400 36.62 36.02 -55.13
CA GLN A 400 37.24 34.70 -55.00
C GLN A 400 37.88 34.49 -53.62
N HIS A 401 38.67 35.45 -53.13
CA HIS A 401 39.24 35.37 -51.78
C HIS A 401 38.16 35.33 -50.70
N SER A 402 37.11 36.14 -50.83
CA SER A 402 35.98 36.14 -49.88
C SER A 402 35.26 34.79 -49.84
N VAL A 403 35.07 34.15 -51.01
CA VAL A 403 34.49 32.80 -51.10
C VAL A 403 35.41 31.75 -50.46
N GLU A 404 36.72 31.86 -50.63
CA GLU A 404 37.69 30.96 -50.02
C GLU A 404 37.74 31.10 -48.49
N GLU A 405 37.65 32.32 -47.97
CA GLU A 405 37.54 32.61 -46.54
C GLU A 405 36.26 32.01 -45.95
N LEU A 406 35.10 32.29 -46.56
CA LEU A 406 33.83 31.68 -46.17
C LEU A 406 33.86 30.16 -46.22
N ARG A 407 34.58 29.58 -47.19
CA ARG A 407 34.75 28.12 -47.29
C ARG A 407 35.60 27.56 -46.15
N ALA A 408 36.65 28.28 -45.73
CA ALA A 408 37.45 27.90 -44.58
C ALA A 408 36.65 28.00 -43.27
N GLU A 409 35.89 29.09 -43.08
CA GLU A 409 34.99 29.26 -41.93
C GLU A 409 33.92 28.16 -41.88
N ALA A 410 33.29 27.86 -43.00
CA ALA A 410 32.30 26.78 -43.10
C ALA A 410 32.92 25.41 -42.79
N SER A 411 34.17 25.16 -43.19
CA SER A 411 34.89 23.94 -42.85
C SER A 411 35.14 23.83 -41.35
N LEU A 412 35.56 24.92 -40.70
CA LEU A 412 35.82 24.95 -39.26
C LEU A 412 34.53 24.77 -38.46
N LEU A 413 33.44 25.42 -38.88
CA LEU A 413 32.13 25.25 -38.26
C LEU A 413 31.64 23.80 -38.37
N LYS A 414 31.85 23.17 -39.54
CA LYS A 414 31.51 21.76 -39.76
C LYS A 414 32.28 20.84 -38.80
N GLU A 415 33.58 21.06 -38.62
CA GLU A 415 34.39 20.30 -37.67
C GLU A 415 33.90 20.46 -36.22
N HIS A 416 33.53 21.69 -35.83
CA HIS A 416 32.98 21.96 -34.51
C HIS A 416 31.65 21.23 -34.28
N ILE A 417 30.74 21.27 -35.26
CA ILE A 417 29.46 20.55 -35.19
C ILE A 417 29.70 19.03 -35.08
N GLU A 418 30.64 18.48 -35.85
CA GLU A 418 30.96 17.05 -35.78
C GLU A 418 31.55 16.65 -34.42
N ALA A 419 32.40 17.50 -33.82
CA ALA A 419 32.91 17.29 -32.47
C ALA A 419 31.80 17.34 -31.41
N GLN A 420 30.88 18.30 -31.51
CA GLN A 420 29.72 18.39 -30.62
C GLN A 420 28.78 17.19 -30.75
N ALA A 421 28.54 16.70 -31.97
CA ALA A 421 27.73 15.51 -32.21
C ALA A 421 28.34 14.28 -31.51
N LYS A 422 29.66 14.08 -31.64
CA LYS A 422 30.38 12.97 -30.98
C LYS A 422 30.29 13.04 -29.44
N GLU A 423 30.39 14.24 -28.86
CA GLU A 423 30.23 14.43 -27.41
C GLU A 423 28.80 14.15 -26.94
N LEU A 424 27.78 14.57 -27.71
CA LEU A 424 26.39 14.27 -27.41
C LEU A 424 26.10 12.77 -27.47
N ASP A 425 26.59 12.08 -28.49
CA ASP A 425 26.47 10.63 -28.60
C ASP A 425 27.12 9.91 -27.41
N HIS A 426 28.31 10.35 -27.00
CA HIS A 426 28.97 9.78 -25.82
C HIS A 426 28.16 9.99 -24.53
N ARG A 427 27.56 11.17 -24.35
CA ARG A 427 26.69 11.46 -23.20
C ARG A 427 25.43 10.64 -23.21
N MET A 428 24.82 10.45 -24.38
CA MET A 428 23.63 9.64 -24.56
C MET A 428 23.88 8.19 -24.16
N CYS A 429 24.95 7.56 -24.65
CA CYS A 429 25.32 6.21 -24.25
C CYS A 429 25.57 6.09 -22.73
N ARG A 430 26.14 7.12 -22.10
CA ARG A 430 26.36 7.12 -20.63
C ARG A 430 25.05 7.23 -19.85
N ILE A 431 24.07 7.98 -20.37
CA ILE A 431 22.73 8.08 -19.77
C ILE A 431 22.03 6.73 -19.88
N GLU A 432 22.02 6.11 -21.05
CA GLU A 432 21.43 4.78 -21.28
C GLU A 432 22.03 3.73 -20.33
N GLU A 433 23.35 3.75 -20.12
CA GLU A 433 24.02 2.84 -19.17
C GLU A 433 23.58 3.11 -17.71
N LEU A 434 23.43 4.38 -17.32
CA LEU A 434 22.96 4.75 -15.98
C LEU A 434 21.49 4.40 -15.76
N GLU A 435 20.65 4.57 -16.78
CA GLU A 435 19.25 4.18 -16.76
C GLU A 435 19.11 2.67 -16.66
N GLY A 436 19.85 1.90 -17.46
CA GLY A 436 19.90 0.45 -17.35
C GLY A 436 20.35 -0.03 -15.96
N ARG A 437 21.36 0.64 -15.36
CA ARG A 437 21.76 0.36 -13.97
C ARG A 437 20.65 0.67 -12.96
N ARG A 438 19.93 1.78 -13.14
CA ARG A 438 18.81 2.17 -12.26
C ARG A 438 17.64 1.19 -12.36
N GLU A 439 17.29 0.76 -13.57
CA GLU A 439 16.26 -0.25 -13.80
C GLU A 439 16.63 -1.58 -13.17
N TRP A 440 17.90 -1.99 -13.28
CA TRP A 440 18.40 -3.20 -12.62
C TRP A 440 18.31 -3.10 -11.09
N GLN A 441 18.64 -1.93 -10.51
CA GLN A 441 18.49 -1.66 -9.08
C GLN A 441 17.04 -1.66 -8.59
N MET A 442 16.07 -1.20 -9.40
CA MET A 442 14.65 -1.26 -9.02
C MET A 442 14.06 -2.68 -9.07
N LYS A 443 14.67 -3.59 -9.84
CA LYS A 443 14.22 -4.98 -10.00
C LYS A 443 14.77 -5.93 -8.93
N MET A 444 15.77 -5.49 -8.15
CA MET A 444 16.32 -6.17 -6.98
C MET A 444 15.63 -5.67 -5.72
#